data_AF-A0A9C7SBU2-F1
#
_entry.id   AF-A0A9C7SBU2-F1
#
_cell.length_a   1.000
_cell.length_b   1.000
_cell.length_c   1.000
_cell.angle_alpha   90.00
_cell.angle_beta   90.00
_cell.angle_gamma   90.00
#
_symmetry.space_group_name_H-M   'P 1'
#
loop_
_entity.id
_entity.type
_entity.pdbx_description
1 polymer ?
#
loop_
_entity_poly.entity_id
_entity_poly.type
_entity_poly.pdbx_seq_one_letter_code
_entity_poly.pdbx_strand_id
1 'polypeptide(L)'
;MDLNLVEDDEQEKARKWWLENRAAIITGVVLGLSIIIGFNWWGGYKTGRAEAASQLYYEMQKNDVEGNRITARAINAGQQIIDDYADTAYSGKAALILARIAYDNKDIEGAKEKLNWAIDNSSQFETVHTARLRLASILMIDGKLDESLALLSVEHMDGFESHYYEMRG
;
A
#
# COMPACT_ATOMS: atom_id res chain seq x y z
N MET A 1 -1.99 -55.52 -44.55
CA MET A 1 -1.34 -55.06 -43.30
C MET A 1 -2.43 -54.35 -42.54
N ASP A 2 -2.96 -55.00 -41.51
CA ASP A 2 -4.24 -54.64 -40.88
C ASP A 2 -4.14 -53.33 -40.11
N LEU A 3 -4.73 -52.28 -40.65
CA LEU A 3 -4.87 -50.96 -40.02
C LEU A 3 -5.53 -51.05 -38.64
N ASN A 4 -6.48 -51.98 -38.49
CA ASN A 4 -7.24 -52.18 -37.24
C ASN A 4 -6.36 -52.64 -36.06
N LEU A 5 -5.30 -53.42 -36.31
CA LEU A 5 -4.41 -53.92 -35.24
C LEU A 5 -3.48 -52.82 -34.72
N VAL A 6 -3.10 -51.86 -35.57
CA VAL A 6 -2.28 -50.71 -35.15
C VAL A 6 -3.14 -49.70 -34.37
N GLU A 7 -4.39 -49.50 -34.79
CA GLU A 7 -5.36 -48.64 -34.11
C GLU A 7 -5.69 -49.13 -32.68
N ASP A 8 -5.91 -50.44 -32.48
CA ASP A 8 -6.19 -50.99 -31.15
C ASP A 8 -4.98 -50.87 -30.20
N ASP A 9 -3.77 -51.10 -30.73
CA ASP A 9 -2.52 -51.10 -29.95
C ASP A 9 -2.11 -49.69 -29.48
N GLU A 10 -2.46 -48.65 -30.25
CA GLU A 10 -2.29 -47.24 -29.87
C GLU A 10 -3.32 -46.79 -28.82
N GLN A 11 -4.57 -47.24 -28.92
CA GLN A 11 -5.62 -46.91 -27.95
C GLN A 11 -5.35 -47.51 -26.57
N GLU A 12 -4.87 -48.75 -26.50
CA GLU A 12 -4.52 -49.38 -25.23
C GLU A 12 -3.34 -48.69 -24.54
N LYS A 13 -2.32 -48.27 -25.30
CA LYS A 13 -1.18 -47.48 -24.80
C LYS A 13 -1.65 -46.14 -24.22
N ALA A 14 -2.55 -45.43 -24.92
CA ALA A 14 -3.12 -44.18 -24.44
C ALA A 14 -3.94 -44.36 -23.15
N ARG A 15 -4.78 -45.39 -23.08
CA ARG A 15 -5.55 -45.72 -21.85
C ARG A 15 -4.64 -46.03 -20.68
N LYS A 16 -3.59 -46.82 -20.91
CA LYS A 16 -2.64 -47.21 -19.86
C LYS A 16 -1.85 -46.00 -19.34
N TRP A 17 -1.33 -45.15 -20.24
CA TRP A 17 -0.66 -43.91 -19.87
C TRP A 17 -1.57 -42.99 -19.05
N TRP A 18 -2.83 -42.84 -19.44
CA TRP A 18 -3.81 -42.05 -18.67
C TRP A 18 -4.03 -42.65 -17.28
N LEU A 19 -4.24 -43.96 -17.16
CA LEU A 19 -4.45 -44.62 -15.86
C LEU A 19 -3.23 -44.50 -14.94
N GLU A 20 -2.02 -44.53 -15.50
CA GLU A 20 -0.76 -44.35 -14.78
C GLU A 20 -0.57 -42.88 -14.33
N ASN A 21 -0.97 -41.90 -15.15
CA ASN A 21 -0.71 -40.48 -14.90
C ASN A 21 -1.90 -39.68 -14.35
N ARG A 22 -3.11 -40.25 -14.31
CA ARG A 22 -4.35 -39.55 -13.89
C ARG A 22 -4.23 -38.91 -12.52
N ALA A 23 -3.52 -39.54 -11.59
CA ALA A 23 -3.34 -38.99 -10.24
C ALA A 23 -2.52 -37.69 -10.32
N ALA A 24 -1.39 -37.69 -11.03
CA ALA A 24 -0.56 -36.52 -11.23
C ALA A 24 -1.29 -35.40 -12.00
N ILE A 25 -2.06 -35.75 -13.02
CA ILE A 25 -2.86 -34.78 -13.79
C ILE A 25 -3.93 -34.15 -12.91
N ILE A 26 -4.72 -34.96 -12.19
CA ILE A 26 -5.77 -34.46 -11.29
C ILE A 26 -5.15 -33.58 -10.19
N THR A 27 -4.06 -34.02 -9.57
CA THR A 27 -3.34 -33.24 -8.57
C THR A 27 -2.85 -31.91 -9.15
N GLY A 28 -2.25 -31.92 -10.35
CA GLY A 28 -1.81 -30.71 -11.03
C GLY A 28 -2.96 -29.74 -11.32
N VAL A 29 -4.10 -30.26 -11.79
CA VAL A 29 -5.30 -29.46 -12.05
C VAL A 29 -5.86 -28.85 -10.75
N VAL A 30 -6.00 -29.65 -9.70
CA VAL A 30 -6.50 -29.16 -8.40
C VAL A 30 -5.57 -28.08 -7.83
N LEU A 31 -4.26 -28.33 -7.81
CA LEU A 31 -3.28 -27.35 -7.35
C LEU A 31 -3.33 -26.06 -8.19
N GLY A 32 -3.40 -26.18 -9.51
CA GLY A 32 -3.49 -25.04 -10.43
C GLY A 32 -4.74 -24.21 -10.17
N LEU A 33 -5.92 -24.84 -10.03
CA LEU A 33 -7.17 -24.15 -9.73
C LEU A 33 -7.14 -23.48 -8.36
N SER A 34 -6.58 -24.13 -7.34
CA SER A 34 -6.46 -23.53 -6.00
C SER A 34 -5.61 -22.26 -6.01
N ILE A 35 -4.52 -22.23 -6.76
CA ILE A 35 -3.67 -21.02 -6.90
C ILE A 35 -4.44 -19.88 -7.56
N ILE A 36 -5.16 -20.16 -8.66
CA ILE A 36 -5.94 -19.14 -9.39
C ILE A 36 -7.05 -18.56 -8.50
N ILE A 37 -7.79 -19.41 -7.79
CA ILE A 37 -8.86 -18.98 -6.88
C ILE A 37 -8.28 -18.15 -5.74
N GLY A 38 -7.18 -18.60 -5.14
CA GLY A 38 -6.50 -17.89 -4.06
C GLY A 38 -6.02 -16.50 -4.49
N PHE A 39 -5.41 -16.39 -5.67
CA PHE A 39 -4.93 -15.10 -6.20
C PHE A 39 -6.08 -14.13 -6.48
N ASN A 40 -7.17 -14.60 -7.10
CA ASN A 40 -8.36 -13.78 -7.35
C ASN A 40 -9.02 -13.31 -6.05
N TRP A 41 -9.16 -14.21 -5.06
CA TRP A 41 -9.72 -13.86 -3.75
C TRP A 41 -8.88 -12.76 -3.08
N TRP A 42 -7.56 -12.94 -3.04
CA TRP A 42 -6.64 -11.97 -2.44
C TRP A 42 -6.72 -10.60 -3.14
N GLY A 43 -6.78 -10.60 -4.48
CA GLY A 43 -6.97 -9.38 -5.27
C GLY A 43 -8.27 -8.66 -4.91
N GLY A 44 -9.39 -9.40 -4.86
CA GLY A 44 -10.70 -8.86 -4.47
C GLY A 44 -10.69 -8.28 -3.05
N TYR A 45 -10.03 -8.96 -2.10
CA TYR A 45 -9.88 -8.47 -0.73
C TYR A 45 -9.11 -7.15 -0.68
N LYS A 46 -7.98 -7.02 -1.40
CA LYS A 46 -7.22 -5.77 -1.46
C LYS A 46 -8.02 -4.63 -2.11
N THR A 47 -8.72 -4.90 -3.20
CA THR A 47 -9.56 -3.90 -3.87
C THR A 47 -10.68 -3.41 -2.97
N GLY A 48 -11.39 -4.32 -2.29
CA GLY A 48 -12.45 -3.95 -1.35
C GLY A 48 -11.94 -3.12 -0.17
N ARG A 49 -10.75 -3.42 0.36
CA ARG A 49 -10.11 -2.60 1.39
C ARG A 49 -9.75 -1.20 0.89
N ALA A 50 -9.17 -1.10 -0.32
CA ALA A 50 -8.85 0.19 -0.92
C ALA A 50 -10.12 1.03 -1.17
N GLU A 51 -11.23 0.41 -1.59
CA GLU A 51 -12.51 1.08 -1.77
C GLU A 51 -13.08 1.60 -0.45
N ALA A 52 -13.12 0.79 0.60
CA ALA A 52 -13.58 1.21 1.92
C ALA A 52 -12.71 2.35 2.50
N ALA A 53 -11.38 2.23 2.38
CA ALA A 53 -10.45 3.28 2.78
C ALA A 53 -10.66 4.58 1.99
N SER A 54 -10.97 4.48 0.68
CA SER A 54 -11.25 5.65 -0.16
C SER A 54 -12.48 6.43 0.28
N GLN A 55 -13.52 5.73 0.74
CA GLN A 55 -14.76 6.34 1.23
C GLN A 55 -14.49 7.10 2.54
N LEU A 56 -13.79 6.48 3.49
CA LEU A 56 -13.36 7.14 4.72
C LEU A 56 -12.45 8.34 4.43
N TYR A 57 -11.55 8.22 3.45
CA TYR A 57 -10.65 9.31 3.05
C TYR A 57 -11.42 10.48 2.43
N TYR A 58 -12.46 10.20 1.63
CA TYR A 58 -13.36 11.23 1.12
C TYR A 58 -14.10 11.93 2.26
N GLU A 59 -14.64 11.18 3.22
CA GLU A 59 -15.27 11.76 4.40
C GLU A 59 -14.31 12.60 5.23
N MET A 60 -13.08 12.14 5.43
CA MET A 60 -12.02 12.87 6.12
C MET A 60 -11.79 14.23 5.46
N GLN A 61 -11.57 14.27 4.14
CA GLN A 61 -11.33 15.52 3.41
C GLN A 61 -12.53 16.47 3.46
N LYS A 62 -13.75 15.94 3.32
CA LYS A 62 -14.97 16.75 3.43
C LYS A 62 -15.07 17.42 4.80
N ASN A 63 -14.75 16.67 5.85
CA ASN A 63 -14.84 17.15 7.23
C ASN A 63 -13.67 18.07 7.64
N ASP A 64 -12.56 18.04 6.92
CA ASP A 64 -11.39 18.88 7.18
C ASP A 64 -11.59 20.35 6.74
N VAL A 65 -12.40 20.60 5.72
CA VAL A 65 -12.58 21.95 5.13
C VAL A 65 -13.50 22.88 5.95
N GLU A 66 -14.33 22.35 6.86
CA GLU A 66 -15.47 23.10 7.43
C GLU A 66 -15.29 23.62 8.89
N GLY A 67 -14.09 23.54 9.49
CA GLY A 67 -13.74 24.18 10.78
C GLY A 67 -13.91 23.32 12.06
N ASN A 68 -13.46 23.85 13.22
CA ASN A 68 -13.05 23.13 14.45
C ASN A 68 -13.86 21.91 14.95
N ARG A 69 -15.20 21.86 14.86
CA ARG A 69 -15.97 20.65 15.29
C ARG A 69 -15.90 19.51 14.27
N ILE A 70 -15.55 19.85 13.03
CA ILE A 70 -15.50 18.98 11.87
C ILE A 70 -14.10 18.36 11.75
N THR A 71 -13.08 19.04 12.28
CA THR A 71 -11.71 18.52 12.52
C THR A 71 -11.69 17.24 13.35
N ALA A 72 -12.51 17.10 14.39
CA ALA A 72 -12.54 15.87 15.20
C ALA A 72 -13.03 14.64 14.41
N ARG A 73 -13.99 14.83 13.50
CA ARG A 73 -14.45 13.77 12.60
C ARG A 73 -13.39 13.41 11.56
N ALA A 74 -12.71 14.42 11.02
CA ALA A 74 -11.58 14.20 10.12
C ALA A 74 -10.44 13.44 10.83
N ILE A 75 -10.13 13.79 12.09
CA ILE A 75 -9.13 13.07 12.89
C ILE A 75 -9.53 11.60 13.08
N ASN A 76 -10.77 11.34 13.51
CA ASN A 76 -11.23 9.96 13.72
C ASN A 76 -11.23 9.14 12.44
N ALA A 77 -11.73 9.70 11.32
CA ALA A 77 -11.70 9.03 10.03
C ALA A 77 -10.26 8.75 9.57
N GLY A 78 -9.36 9.73 9.71
CA GLY A 78 -7.95 9.56 9.38
C GLY A 78 -7.26 8.47 10.21
N GLN A 79 -7.51 8.47 11.53
CA GLN A 79 -6.95 7.47 12.43
C GLN A 79 -7.50 6.08 12.11
N GLN A 80 -8.79 5.97 11.79
CA GLN A 80 -9.39 4.72 11.34
C GLN A 80 -8.74 4.20 10.03
N ILE A 81 -8.43 5.08 9.07
CA ILE A 81 -7.74 4.67 7.84
C ILE A 81 -6.34 4.14 8.17
N ILE A 82 -5.61 4.78 9.10
CA ILE A 82 -4.29 4.34 9.53
C ILE A 82 -4.34 2.97 10.22
N ASP A 83 -5.28 2.78 11.14
CA ASP A 83 -5.35 1.57 11.96
C ASP A 83 -5.93 0.38 11.19
N ASP A 84 -7.04 0.61 10.47
CA ASP A 84 -7.80 -0.47 9.83
C ASP A 84 -7.36 -0.74 8.39
N TYR A 85 -6.71 0.22 7.73
CA TYR A 85 -6.40 0.18 6.28
C TYR A 85 -4.95 0.57 5.96
N ALA A 86 -4.01 0.27 6.87
CA ALA A 86 -2.59 0.56 6.73
C ALA A 86 -1.97 0.11 5.39
N ASP A 87 -2.44 -1.01 4.84
CA ASP A 87 -1.96 -1.63 3.60
C ASP A 87 -2.45 -0.94 2.31
N THR A 88 -3.24 0.12 2.43
CA THR A 88 -3.79 0.89 1.31
C THR A 88 -3.00 2.18 1.08
N ALA A 89 -3.04 2.72 -0.15
CA ALA A 89 -2.43 4.02 -0.46
C ALA A 89 -3.04 5.20 0.33
N TYR A 90 -4.23 5.01 0.92
CA TYR A 90 -4.95 6.05 1.65
C TYR A 90 -4.40 6.27 3.07
N SER A 91 -3.79 5.26 3.70
CA SER A 91 -3.24 5.38 5.05
C SER A 91 -2.14 6.43 5.14
N GLY A 92 -1.17 6.40 4.22
CA GLY A 92 -0.12 7.42 4.13
C GLY A 92 -0.67 8.82 3.83
N LYS A 93 -1.68 8.93 2.96
CA LYS A 93 -2.33 10.22 2.67
C LYS A 93 -3.09 10.75 3.90
N ALA A 94 -3.80 9.89 4.61
CA ALA A 94 -4.47 10.24 5.86
C ALA A 94 -3.46 10.73 6.92
N ALA A 95 -2.32 10.05 7.06
CA ALA A 95 -1.25 10.48 7.95
C ALA A 95 -0.71 11.88 7.61
N LEU A 96 -0.55 12.21 6.32
CA LEU A 96 -0.16 13.57 5.91
C LEU A 96 -1.21 14.65 6.29
N ILE A 97 -2.50 14.33 6.21
CA ILE A 97 -3.57 15.27 6.61
C ILE A 97 -3.60 15.39 8.14
N LEU A 98 -3.51 14.28 8.88
CA LEU A 98 -3.43 14.31 10.34
C LEU A 98 -2.22 15.09 10.84
N ALA A 99 -1.07 14.94 10.19
CA ALA A 99 0.12 15.72 10.50
C ALA A 99 -0.13 17.23 10.35
N ARG A 100 -0.79 17.64 9.27
CA ARG A 100 -1.17 19.05 9.07
C ARG A 100 -2.13 19.53 10.15
N ILE A 101 -3.19 18.76 10.43
CA ILE A 101 -4.17 19.10 11.48
C ILE A 101 -3.49 19.25 12.84
N ALA A 102 -2.58 18.35 13.20
CA ALA A 102 -1.82 18.42 14.44
C ALA A 102 -0.95 19.69 14.48
N TYR A 103 -0.23 20.00 13.40
CA TYR A 103 0.56 21.20 13.28
C TYR A 103 -0.28 22.49 13.41
N ASP A 104 -1.42 22.56 12.74
CA ASP A 104 -2.35 23.69 12.80
C ASP A 104 -2.93 23.90 14.21
N ASN A 105 -3.12 22.79 14.93
CA ASN A 105 -3.53 22.78 16.34
C ASN A 105 -2.37 23.03 17.32
N LYS A 106 -1.17 23.34 16.82
CA LYS A 106 0.08 23.55 17.58
C LYS A 106 0.59 22.31 18.31
N ASP A 107 0.11 21.13 17.94
CA ASP A 107 0.64 19.85 18.37
C ASP A 107 1.79 19.43 17.45
N ILE A 108 2.96 20.02 17.68
CA ILE A 108 4.16 19.80 16.85
C ILE A 108 4.66 18.36 16.99
N GLU A 109 4.58 17.76 18.19
CA GLU A 109 4.99 16.37 18.41
C GLU A 109 4.05 15.41 17.68
N GLY A 110 2.73 15.62 17.77
CA GLY A 110 1.76 14.83 17.00
C GLY A 110 1.96 14.96 15.49
N ALA A 111 2.30 16.15 15.00
CA ALA A 111 2.63 16.34 13.59
C ALA A 111 3.85 15.50 13.17
N LYS A 112 4.93 15.54 13.97
CA LYS A 112 6.14 14.75 13.72
C LYS A 112 5.87 13.25 13.78
N GLU A 113 5.05 12.79 14.73
CA GLU A 113 4.65 11.39 14.85
C GLU A 113 3.97 10.90 13.56
N LYS A 114 2.97 11.64 13.06
CA LYS A 114 2.24 11.24 11.85
C LYS A 114 3.10 11.32 10.58
N LEU A 115 4.04 12.26 10.51
CA LEU A 115 4.99 12.32 9.39
C LEU A 115 5.97 11.14 9.42
N ASN A 116 6.53 10.79 10.59
CA ASN A 116 7.37 9.60 10.72
C ASN A 116 6.59 8.33 10.36
N TRP A 117 5.36 8.20 10.85
CA TRP A 117 4.50 7.08 10.50
C TRP A 117 4.33 6.95 8.98
N ALA A 118 4.10 8.06 8.26
CA ALA A 118 3.97 8.06 6.81
C ALA A 118 5.28 7.67 6.09
N ILE A 119 6.44 8.07 6.61
CA ILE A 119 7.76 7.67 6.08
C ILE A 119 7.96 6.16 6.23
N ASP A 120 7.59 5.61 7.38
CA ASP A 120 7.88 4.22 7.73
C ASP A 120 6.87 3.22 7.13
N ASN A 121 5.62 3.64 6.91
CA ASN A 121 4.51 2.71 6.60
C ASN A 121 3.87 2.95 5.22
N SER A 122 4.12 4.08 4.55
CA SER A 122 3.49 4.32 3.25
C SER A 122 4.13 3.49 2.14
N SER A 123 3.30 2.86 1.31
CA SER A 123 3.76 2.19 0.09
C SER A 123 3.97 3.14 -1.11
N GLN A 124 3.63 4.42 -0.97
CA GLN A 124 3.66 5.41 -2.05
C GLN A 124 4.86 6.33 -1.88
N PHE A 125 5.82 6.28 -2.80
CA PHE A 125 7.08 7.02 -2.68
C PHE A 125 6.83 8.54 -2.59
N GLU A 126 5.84 9.07 -3.30
CA GLU A 126 5.47 10.48 -3.26
C GLU A 126 5.00 10.91 -1.86
N THR A 127 4.30 10.00 -1.16
CA THR A 127 3.84 10.23 0.21
C THR A 127 5.01 10.21 1.19
N VAL A 128 5.94 9.26 1.02
CA VAL A 128 7.17 9.17 1.82
C VAL A 128 8.03 10.43 1.66
N HIS A 129 8.29 10.86 0.42
CA HIS A 129 9.10 12.07 0.18
C HIS A 129 8.40 13.34 0.68
N THR A 130 7.09 13.46 0.49
CA THR A 130 6.31 14.60 1.02
C THR A 130 6.39 14.64 2.55
N ALA A 131 6.23 13.49 3.22
CA ALA A 131 6.32 13.41 4.67
C ALA A 131 7.71 13.79 5.18
N ARG A 132 8.76 13.28 4.54
CA ARG A 132 10.16 13.53 4.87
C ARG A 132 10.54 15.00 4.73
N LEU A 133 10.17 15.65 3.61
CA LEU A 133 10.44 17.08 3.39
C LEU A 133 9.71 17.96 4.43
N ARG A 134 8.46 17.62 4.76
CA ARG A 134 7.69 18.34 5.79
C ARG A 134 8.31 18.15 7.18
N LEU A 135 8.74 16.93 7.51
CA LEU A 135 9.39 16.66 8.79
C LEU A 135 10.72 17.39 8.91
N ALA A 136 11.54 17.37 7.86
CA ALA A 136 12.78 18.13 7.78
C ALA A 136 12.53 19.65 7.98
N SER A 137 11.45 20.18 7.41
CA SER A 137 11.06 21.58 7.60
C SER A 137 10.72 21.90 9.06
N ILE A 138 9.93 21.05 9.72
CA ILE A 138 9.60 21.21 11.14
C ILE A 138 10.87 21.18 11.99
N LEU A 139 11.78 20.23 11.72
CA LEU A 139 13.05 20.12 12.45
C LEU A 139 13.96 21.33 12.25
N MET A 140 13.97 21.94 11.05
CA MET A 140 14.70 23.19 10.84
C MET A 140 14.13 24.34 11.67
N ILE A 141 12.81 24.46 11.74
CA ILE A 141 12.12 25.47 12.55
C ILE A 141 12.38 25.24 14.05
N ASP A 142 12.41 23.97 14.48
CA ASP A 142 12.75 23.56 15.85
C ASP A 142 14.25 23.72 16.19
N GLY A 143 15.08 24.15 15.24
CA GLY A 143 16.54 24.32 15.41
C GLY A 143 17.34 23.01 15.38
N LYS A 144 16.70 21.89 15.07
CA LYS A 144 17.30 20.54 14.97
C LYS A 144 17.88 20.30 13.58
N LEU A 145 18.87 21.12 13.21
CA LEU A 145 19.46 21.12 11.86
C LEU A 145 20.10 19.79 11.49
N ASP A 146 20.83 19.15 12.41
CA ASP A 146 21.48 17.86 12.14
C ASP A 146 20.46 16.75 11.85
N GLU A 147 19.37 16.69 12.62
CA GLU A 147 18.28 15.73 12.40
C GLU A 147 17.59 16.00 11.04
N SER A 148 17.38 17.28 10.69
CA SER A 148 16.81 17.66 9.40
C SER A 148 17.71 17.25 8.22
N LEU A 149 19.01 17.55 8.29
CA LEU A 149 19.98 17.18 7.25
C LEU A 149 20.11 15.66 7.10
N ALA A 150 20.02 14.93 8.21
CA ALA A 150 20.00 13.47 8.18
C ALA A 150 18.77 12.95 7.42
N LEU A 151 17.57 13.49 7.68
CA LEU A 151 16.37 13.14 6.93
C LEU A 151 16.48 13.50 5.45
N LEU A 152 17.11 14.63 5.13
CA LEU A 152 17.26 15.06 3.75
C LEU A 152 18.26 14.18 3.00
N SER A 153 19.25 13.56 3.65
CA SER A 153 20.33 12.74 3.06
C SER A 153 19.89 11.37 2.52
N VAL A 154 19.00 11.35 1.53
CA VAL A 154 18.51 10.14 0.87
C VAL A 154 19.29 9.82 -0.42
N GLU A 155 19.44 8.53 -0.72
CA GLU A 155 20.10 8.06 -1.95
C GLU A 155 19.23 8.22 -3.20
N HIS A 156 17.93 7.96 -3.07
CA HIS A 156 16.96 8.03 -4.16
C HIS A 156 15.92 9.11 -3.82
N MET A 157 15.65 10.00 -4.78
CA MET A 157 14.73 11.14 -4.62
C MET A 157 13.50 11.05 -5.53
N ASP A 158 13.47 10.09 -6.46
CA ASP A 158 12.31 9.72 -7.28
C ASP A 158 11.56 10.92 -7.89
N GLY A 159 12.29 11.92 -8.40
CA GLY A 159 11.72 13.12 -9.01
C GLY A 159 11.53 14.33 -8.08
N PHE A 160 11.90 14.20 -6.79
CA PHE A 160 11.85 15.30 -5.80
C PHE A 160 13.20 16.04 -5.68
N GLU A 161 14.17 15.82 -6.56
CA GLU A 161 15.55 16.32 -6.43
C GLU A 161 15.61 17.82 -6.16
N SER A 162 14.83 18.61 -6.89
CA SER A 162 14.76 20.07 -6.71
C SER A 162 14.38 20.47 -5.29
N HIS A 163 13.39 19.80 -4.69
CA HIS A 163 12.93 20.09 -3.33
C HIS A 163 13.98 19.71 -2.27
N TYR A 164 14.70 18.60 -2.46
CA TYR A 164 15.77 18.22 -1.56
C TYR A 164 16.96 19.16 -1.65
N TYR A 165 17.36 19.56 -2.85
CA TYR A 165 18.46 20.50 -3.03
C TYR A 165 18.14 21.88 -2.48
N GLU A 166 16.93 22.39 -2.73
CA GLU A 166 16.48 23.67 -2.17
C GLU A 166 16.53 23.69 -0.63
N MET A 167 16.10 22.60 0.03
CA MET A 167 16.14 22.53 1.50
C MET A 167 17.54 22.38 2.08
N ARG A 168 18.48 21.75 1.34
CA ARG A 168 19.86 21.57 1.79
C ARG A 168 20.71 22.83 1.63
N GLY A 169 20.34 23.74 0.72
CA GLY A 169 21.08 24.97 0.40
C GLY A 169 22.04 24.80 -0.77
#